data_AF-A0A935GUJ4-F1
#
_entry.id   AF-A0A935GUJ4-F1
#
_cell.length_a   1.000
_cell.length_b   1.000
_cell.length_c   1.000
_cell.angle_alpha   90.00
_cell.angle_beta   90.00
_cell.angle_gamma   90.00
#
_symmetry.space_group_name_H-M   'P 1'
#
loop_
_entity.id
_entity.type
_entity.pdbx_description
1 polymer ?
#
loop_
_entity_poly.entity_id
_entity_poly.type
_entity_poly.pdbx_seq_one_letter_code
_entity_poly.pdbx_strand_id
1 'polypeptide(L)'
;MFHPLIDSRMLRHLLHCLLLLFLGVSLPSSAAERRVALVIGNASYAEKPLRNPVNDAELMQSTLRGLGFEVSLVRNADRRELLGGLREFEAKARNADIALFFYAGHGAQVSGTNYLIPLKAQIHGESDVPDEAVDANSVLRRIEDAKARVGLVILDACRDNPYAGASRSSYRGLARMSVPTGSIVAYATAPGDTADDGRGTNGVYTEQLTRHLSQAGLDLREVFDRTAVEVERLTNGKQKPREDVGLRGRIVLKSTSTPGPGTQVASLKPEPDPSYKPAQSDPEQEAWELAKKRDTVASYNAYLKAYPIGRYAGTARMALEGLQPSPAPPATVTAPQPQQPRPVQTTLGAHEDRFQESGVVITDTQTGLQWTKADNGSGINWNEAKSYCANKGGGWRLPSVNELQGIYDRSQSNPCGTSTCRTSRKFRLTDWWFWSNERDGSSEAFFVYLTDSNRFSSPVEARPNLRALCVRRP
;
A
#
# COMPACT_ATOMS: atom_id res chain seq x y z
N MET A 1 8.68 43.64 -71.61
CA MET A 1 8.32 42.36 -70.96
C MET A 1 9.60 41.76 -70.40
N PHE A 2 9.63 41.39 -69.12
CA PHE A 2 10.67 40.53 -68.54
C PHE A 2 9.99 39.30 -67.94
N HIS A 3 10.52 38.12 -68.26
CA HIS A 3 10.17 36.87 -67.60
C HIS A 3 11.48 36.27 -67.04
N PRO A 4 11.61 36.09 -65.72
CA PRO A 4 12.73 35.34 -65.18
C PRO A 4 12.54 33.86 -65.49
N LEU A 5 13.47 33.27 -66.24
CA LEU A 5 13.54 31.83 -66.42
C LEU A 5 14.00 31.19 -65.10
N ILE A 6 13.04 30.69 -64.31
CA ILE A 6 13.32 29.88 -63.12
C ILE A 6 14.05 28.62 -63.57
N ASP A 7 15.25 28.37 -63.04
CA ASP A 7 16.03 27.19 -63.44
C ASP A 7 15.27 25.90 -63.08
N SER A 8 14.91 25.16 -64.13
CA SER A 8 14.32 23.81 -64.06
C SER A 8 15.06 22.86 -63.11
N ARG A 9 16.37 23.01 -62.93
CA ARG A 9 17.17 22.21 -62.00
C ARG A 9 16.85 22.55 -60.54
N MET A 10 16.78 23.84 -60.19
CA MET A 10 16.34 24.26 -58.85
C MET A 10 14.91 23.81 -58.55
N LEU A 11 13.98 23.98 -59.50
CA LEU A 11 12.59 23.55 -59.30
C LEU A 11 12.49 22.03 -59.12
N ARG A 12 13.28 21.25 -59.85
CA ARG A 12 13.31 19.78 -59.74
C ARG A 12 13.92 19.32 -58.40
N HIS A 13 14.94 20.00 -57.89
CA HIS A 13 15.49 19.72 -56.55
C HIS A 13 14.52 20.14 -55.43
N LEU A 14 13.86 21.30 -55.55
CA LEU A 14 12.81 21.73 -54.63
C LEU A 14 11.66 20.71 -54.56
N LEU A 15 11.19 20.18 -55.70
CA LEU A 15 10.19 19.12 -55.71
C LEU A 15 10.68 17.83 -55.05
N HIS A 16 11.95 17.42 -55.23
CA HIS A 16 12.47 16.22 -54.55
C HIS A 16 12.59 16.42 -53.03
N CYS A 17 13.02 17.60 -52.58
CA CYS A 17 13.04 17.93 -51.15
C CYS A 17 11.62 17.96 -50.56
N LEU A 18 10.63 18.50 -51.29
CA LEU A 18 9.24 18.51 -50.84
C LEU A 18 8.61 17.10 -50.81
N LEU A 19 8.94 16.25 -51.80
CA LEU A 19 8.46 14.86 -51.87
C LEU A 19 9.10 13.99 -50.78
N LEU A 20 10.36 14.22 -50.44
CA LEU A 20 11.02 13.59 -49.29
C LEU A 20 10.48 14.09 -47.94
N LEU A 21 9.98 15.34 -47.86
CA LEU A 21 9.25 15.84 -46.69
C LEU A 21 7.83 15.23 -46.56
N PHE A 22 7.26 14.72 -47.66
CA PHE A 22 5.98 14.02 -47.72
C PHE A 22 6.07 12.49 -47.67
N LEU A 23 7.28 11.92 -47.59
CA LEU A 23 7.47 10.52 -47.23
C LEU A 23 7.14 10.36 -45.75
N GLY A 24 5.86 10.05 -45.48
CA GLY A 24 5.25 10.25 -44.18
C GLY A 24 6.04 9.66 -43.02
N VAL A 25 6.44 10.51 -42.08
CA VAL A 25 6.87 10.08 -40.75
C VAL A 25 5.64 9.54 -40.03
N SER A 26 5.35 8.26 -40.26
CA SER A 26 4.41 7.48 -39.46
C SER A 26 4.97 7.34 -38.05
N LEU A 27 4.77 8.38 -37.24
CA LEU A 27 4.97 8.32 -35.79
C LEU A 27 4.27 7.05 -35.29
N PRO A 28 4.99 6.09 -34.68
CA PRO A 28 4.37 4.87 -34.20
C PRO A 28 3.37 5.28 -33.12
N SER A 29 2.08 5.18 -33.44
CA SER A 29 1.01 5.40 -32.47
C SER A 29 1.17 4.34 -31.40
N SER A 30 1.76 4.72 -30.27
CA SER A 30 1.90 3.84 -29.12
C SER A 30 0.52 3.31 -28.77
N ALA A 31 0.30 2.02 -28.97
CA ALA A 31 -0.97 1.39 -28.66
C ALA A 31 -1.31 1.69 -27.19
N ALA A 32 -2.50 2.23 -26.94
CA ALA A 32 -2.93 2.53 -25.57
C ALA A 32 -2.98 1.22 -24.78
N GLU A 33 -2.40 1.23 -23.58
CA GLU A 33 -2.25 0.04 -22.73
C GLU A 33 -3.61 -0.64 -22.49
N ARG A 34 -3.77 -1.87 -23.02
CA ARG A 34 -5.04 -2.62 -22.93
C ARG A 34 -5.23 -3.15 -21.52
N ARG A 35 -6.06 -2.44 -20.76
CA ARG A 35 -6.47 -2.78 -19.40
C ARG A 35 -7.90 -3.33 -19.43
N VAL A 36 -8.09 -4.55 -18.93
CA VAL A 36 -9.39 -5.24 -18.93
C VAL A 36 -9.71 -5.70 -17.51
N ALA A 37 -10.94 -5.50 -17.05
CA ALA A 37 -11.37 -5.97 -15.74
C ALA A 37 -12.72 -6.70 -15.77
N LEU A 38 -12.81 -7.76 -14.97
CA LEU A 38 -14.07 -8.36 -14.51
C LEU A 38 -14.20 -8.11 -13.01
N VAL A 39 -15.30 -7.48 -12.62
CA VAL A 39 -15.58 -7.08 -11.25
C VAL A 39 -16.92 -7.71 -10.86
N ILE A 40 -16.94 -8.48 -9.78
CA ILE A 40 -18.13 -9.22 -9.31
C ILE A 40 -18.44 -8.86 -7.86
N GLY A 41 -19.70 -8.55 -7.57
CA GLY A 41 -20.19 -8.27 -6.22
C GLY A 41 -21.44 -9.08 -5.93
N ASN A 42 -21.32 -10.12 -5.10
CA ASN A 42 -22.43 -10.98 -4.69
C ASN A 42 -22.81 -10.70 -3.23
N ALA A 43 -24.02 -10.19 -3.02
CA ALA A 43 -24.54 -9.78 -1.71
C ALA A 43 -25.84 -10.51 -1.33
N SER A 44 -26.77 -10.67 -2.29
CA SER A 44 -28.15 -11.13 -2.06
C SER A 44 -28.28 -12.66 -2.02
N TYR A 45 -27.48 -13.32 -1.17
CA TYR A 45 -27.65 -14.75 -0.86
C TYR A 45 -28.97 -15.01 -0.14
N ALA A 46 -29.60 -16.14 -0.42
CA ALA A 46 -30.83 -16.58 0.27
C ALA A 46 -30.55 -16.89 1.75
N GLU A 47 -29.36 -17.39 2.06
CA GLU A 47 -28.85 -17.60 3.41
C GLU A 47 -27.66 -16.67 3.66
N LYS A 48 -27.62 -16.03 4.84
CA LYS A 48 -26.52 -15.15 5.28
C LYS A 48 -26.16 -14.08 4.21
N PRO A 49 -27.09 -13.23 3.76
CA PRO A 49 -26.78 -12.13 2.84
C PRO A 49 -25.73 -11.19 3.42
N LEU A 50 -24.84 -10.69 2.56
CA LEU A 50 -23.79 -9.72 2.89
C LEU A 50 -24.28 -8.31 2.56
N ARG A 51 -23.80 -7.28 3.27
CA ARG A 51 -24.34 -5.92 3.12
C ARG A 51 -23.65 -5.15 1.99
N ASN A 52 -22.33 -5.30 1.86
CA ASN A 52 -21.49 -4.38 1.10
C ASN A 52 -20.97 -4.85 -0.29
N PRO A 53 -20.83 -6.15 -0.63
CA PRO A 53 -20.16 -6.60 -1.88
C PRO A 53 -20.61 -5.97 -3.20
N VAL A 54 -21.88 -5.56 -3.33
CA VAL A 54 -22.36 -4.85 -4.53
C VAL A 54 -21.81 -3.42 -4.60
N ASN A 55 -21.74 -2.73 -3.47
CA ASN A 55 -21.17 -1.37 -3.36
C ASN A 55 -19.65 -1.42 -3.59
N ASP A 56 -18.98 -2.45 -3.02
CA ASP A 56 -17.56 -2.70 -3.22
C ASP A 56 -17.21 -2.91 -4.71
N ALA A 57 -18.02 -3.70 -5.41
CA ALA A 57 -17.89 -3.90 -6.85
C ALA A 57 -18.17 -2.62 -7.68
N GLU A 58 -19.04 -1.72 -7.22
CA GLU A 58 -19.25 -0.41 -7.85
C GLU A 58 -18.12 0.59 -7.60
N LEU A 59 -17.59 0.64 -6.37
CA LEU A 59 -16.43 1.44 -6.01
C LEU A 59 -15.17 0.97 -6.75
N MET A 60 -14.98 -0.35 -6.86
CA MET A 60 -13.91 -0.94 -7.68
C MET A 60 -14.12 -0.66 -9.17
N GLN A 61 -15.34 -0.78 -9.72
CA GLN A 61 -15.61 -0.43 -11.11
C GLN A 61 -15.27 1.03 -11.42
N SER A 62 -15.75 1.96 -10.61
CA SER A 62 -15.55 3.40 -10.84
C SER A 62 -14.08 3.79 -10.75
N THR A 63 -13.36 3.22 -9.77
CA THR A 63 -11.89 3.37 -9.62
C THR A 63 -11.15 2.85 -10.86
N LEU A 64 -11.42 1.61 -11.29
CA LEU A 64 -10.72 0.99 -12.41
C LEU A 64 -11.04 1.69 -13.75
N ARG A 65 -12.26 2.19 -13.95
CA ARG A 65 -12.58 3.06 -15.11
C ARG A 65 -11.78 4.36 -15.09
N GLY A 66 -11.62 4.98 -13.91
CA GLY A 66 -10.72 6.12 -13.70
C GLY A 66 -9.23 5.81 -13.95
N LEU A 67 -8.86 4.53 -13.99
CA LEU A 67 -7.53 4.02 -14.35
C LEU A 67 -7.49 3.44 -15.78
N GLY A 68 -8.51 3.71 -16.61
CA GLY A 68 -8.53 3.32 -18.03
C GLY A 68 -8.82 1.85 -18.32
N PHE A 69 -9.37 1.08 -17.37
CA PHE A 69 -9.79 -0.30 -17.61
C PHE A 69 -11.13 -0.37 -18.37
N GLU A 70 -11.23 -1.29 -19.34
CA GLU A 70 -12.52 -1.81 -19.80
C GLU A 70 -13.13 -2.70 -18.71
N VAL A 71 -14.02 -2.12 -17.89
CA VAL A 71 -14.62 -2.84 -16.75
C VAL A 71 -15.98 -3.45 -17.10
N SER A 72 -16.02 -4.78 -17.07
CA SER A 72 -17.25 -5.59 -17.04
C SER A 72 -17.64 -5.82 -15.57
N LEU A 73 -18.87 -5.44 -15.18
CA LEU A 73 -19.38 -5.59 -13.80
C LEU A 73 -20.57 -6.53 -13.78
N VAL A 74 -20.53 -7.52 -12.88
CA VAL A 74 -21.66 -8.40 -12.58
C VAL A 74 -22.04 -8.24 -11.11
N ARG A 75 -23.33 -7.99 -10.84
CA ARG A 75 -23.87 -7.93 -9.48
C ARG A 75 -24.72 -9.18 -9.25
N ASN A 76 -24.63 -9.79 -8.06
CA ASN A 76 -25.53 -10.87 -7.65
C ASN A 76 -25.59 -12.04 -8.66
N ALA A 77 -24.43 -12.46 -9.17
CA ALA A 77 -24.29 -13.49 -10.20
C ALA A 77 -24.65 -14.89 -9.67
N ASP A 78 -25.51 -15.60 -10.41
CA ASP A 78 -25.62 -17.06 -10.30
C ASP A 78 -24.43 -17.80 -10.95
N ARG A 79 -24.36 -19.13 -10.78
CA ARG A 79 -23.20 -19.92 -11.25
C ARG A 79 -22.99 -19.81 -12.76
N ARG A 80 -24.08 -19.77 -13.54
CA ARG A 80 -24.07 -19.64 -15.00
C ARG A 80 -23.61 -18.24 -15.42
N GLU A 81 -24.00 -17.21 -14.68
CA GLU A 81 -23.58 -15.82 -14.90
C GLU A 81 -22.11 -15.60 -14.54
N LEU A 82 -21.63 -16.15 -13.42
CA LEU A 82 -20.23 -16.08 -12.99
C LEU A 82 -19.32 -16.79 -14.01
N LEU A 83 -19.67 -18.01 -14.41
CA LEU A 83 -18.95 -18.74 -15.48
C LEU A 83 -19.09 -18.06 -16.85
N GLY A 84 -20.18 -17.31 -17.10
CA GLY A 84 -20.37 -16.49 -18.30
C GLY A 84 -19.42 -15.32 -18.35
N GLY A 85 -19.39 -14.50 -17.29
CA GLY A 85 -18.49 -13.37 -17.15
C GLY A 85 -17.02 -13.80 -17.25
N LEU A 86 -16.64 -14.93 -16.66
CA LEU A 86 -15.28 -15.47 -16.78
C LEU A 86 -14.88 -15.81 -18.23
N ARG A 87 -15.80 -16.32 -19.05
CA ARG A 87 -15.53 -16.57 -20.49
C ARG A 87 -15.42 -15.26 -21.29
N GLU A 88 -16.27 -14.27 -20.99
CA GLU A 88 -16.19 -12.95 -21.65
C GLU A 88 -14.90 -12.21 -21.27
N PHE A 89 -14.51 -12.27 -19.99
CA PHE A 89 -13.27 -11.70 -19.46
C PHE A 89 -12.04 -12.32 -20.13
N GLU A 90 -11.95 -13.65 -20.20
CA GLU A 90 -10.90 -14.36 -20.92
C GLU A 90 -10.82 -13.90 -22.39
N ALA A 91 -11.96 -13.77 -23.07
CA ALA A 91 -12.01 -13.32 -24.47
C ALA A 91 -11.51 -11.87 -24.64
N LYS A 92 -11.89 -10.95 -23.75
CA LYS A 92 -11.46 -9.54 -23.77
C LYS A 92 -9.99 -9.36 -23.37
N ALA A 93 -9.52 -10.16 -22.42
CA ALA A 93 -8.16 -10.14 -21.89
C ALA A 93 -7.11 -10.69 -22.87
N ARG A 94 -7.49 -11.16 -24.07
CA ARG A 94 -6.59 -11.75 -25.07
C ARG A 94 -5.47 -10.77 -25.48
N ASN A 95 -4.25 -11.10 -25.04
CA ASN A 95 -3.04 -10.28 -25.15
C ASN A 95 -3.18 -8.87 -24.52
N ALA A 96 -3.98 -8.74 -23.45
CA ALA A 96 -4.09 -7.49 -22.70
C ALA A 96 -2.79 -7.19 -21.93
N ASP A 97 -2.45 -5.92 -21.79
CA ASP A 97 -1.34 -5.48 -20.97
C ASP A 97 -1.57 -5.77 -19.48
N ILE A 98 -2.82 -5.58 -19.02
CA ILE A 98 -3.26 -5.89 -17.66
C ILE A 98 -4.67 -6.51 -17.69
N ALA A 99 -4.84 -7.69 -17.10
CA ALA A 99 -6.13 -8.32 -16.86
C ALA A 99 -6.38 -8.44 -15.35
N LEU A 100 -7.49 -7.87 -14.86
CA LEU A 100 -7.84 -7.80 -13.44
C LEU A 100 -9.17 -8.50 -13.16
N PHE A 101 -9.18 -9.42 -12.21
CA PHE A 101 -10.39 -9.99 -11.63
C PHE A 101 -10.56 -9.48 -10.20
N PHE A 102 -11.75 -8.97 -9.88
CA PHE A 102 -12.17 -8.64 -8.52
C PHE A 102 -13.44 -9.41 -8.17
N TYR A 103 -13.48 -9.99 -6.98
CA TYR A 103 -14.67 -10.62 -6.42
C TYR A 103 -14.86 -10.21 -4.96
N ALA A 104 -16.07 -9.73 -4.65
CA ALA A 104 -16.57 -9.59 -3.29
C ALA A 104 -17.81 -10.49 -3.11
N GLY A 105 -17.90 -11.17 -1.96
CA GLY A 105 -18.98 -12.11 -1.65
C GLY A 105 -18.56 -13.23 -0.68
N HIS A 106 -19.33 -14.32 -0.62
CA HIS A 106 -18.91 -15.52 0.11
C HIS A 106 -17.86 -16.30 -0.68
N GLY A 107 -16.87 -16.84 0.03
CA GLY A 107 -15.90 -17.79 -0.49
C GLY A 107 -15.78 -18.99 0.45
N ALA A 108 -15.36 -20.14 -0.08
CA ALA A 108 -15.08 -21.34 0.69
C ALA A 108 -13.73 -21.94 0.29
N GLN A 109 -13.14 -22.71 1.20
CA GLN A 109 -12.00 -23.58 0.92
C GLN A 109 -12.42 -25.03 1.13
N VAL A 110 -12.11 -25.90 0.16
CA VAL A 110 -12.28 -27.36 0.30
C VAL A 110 -11.03 -28.03 -0.24
N SER A 111 -10.43 -28.92 0.56
CA SER A 111 -9.23 -29.70 0.20
C SER A 111 -8.08 -28.89 -0.42
N GLY A 112 -7.82 -27.68 0.09
CA GLY A 112 -6.76 -26.79 -0.45
C GLY A 112 -7.18 -25.93 -1.65
N THR A 113 -8.36 -26.15 -2.24
CA THR A 113 -8.89 -25.39 -3.37
C THR A 113 -9.83 -24.28 -2.90
N ASN A 114 -9.75 -23.12 -3.55
CA ASN A 114 -10.54 -21.93 -3.26
C ASN A 114 -11.76 -21.84 -4.19
N TYR A 115 -12.93 -21.56 -3.62
CA TYR A 115 -14.20 -21.50 -4.35
C TYR A 115 -14.92 -20.18 -4.12
N LEU A 116 -15.40 -19.58 -5.20
CA LEU A 116 -16.27 -18.41 -5.20
C LEU A 116 -17.72 -18.90 -5.16
N ILE A 117 -18.51 -18.49 -4.16
CA ILE A 117 -19.90 -18.98 -3.99
C ILE A 117 -20.87 -18.11 -4.82
N PRO A 118 -21.51 -18.64 -5.85
CA PRO A 118 -22.50 -17.90 -6.62
C PRO A 118 -23.83 -17.80 -5.86
N LEU A 119 -24.72 -16.92 -6.32
CA LEU A 119 -26.11 -16.97 -5.87
C LEU A 119 -26.79 -18.25 -6.39
N LYS A 120 -27.82 -18.71 -5.66
CA LYS A 120 -28.63 -19.91 -5.94
C LYS A 120 -27.90 -21.25 -5.77
N ALA A 121 -26.66 -21.25 -5.28
CA ALA A 121 -25.91 -22.47 -4.96
C ALA A 121 -26.63 -23.33 -3.91
N GLN A 122 -26.80 -24.62 -4.16
CA GLN A 122 -27.49 -25.59 -3.29
C GLN A 122 -26.51 -26.37 -2.43
N ILE A 123 -25.79 -25.67 -1.55
CA ILE A 123 -24.76 -26.26 -0.70
C ILE A 123 -25.39 -26.68 0.63
N HIS A 124 -25.41 -27.97 0.91
CA HIS A 124 -25.88 -28.57 2.17
C HIS A 124 -24.71 -29.07 3.04
N GLY A 125 -23.52 -29.27 2.46
CA GLY A 125 -22.28 -29.58 3.15
C GLY A 125 -21.02 -29.27 2.34
N GLU A 126 -19.85 -29.51 2.95
CA GLU A 126 -18.53 -29.27 2.34
C GLU A 126 -18.30 -30.08 1.04
N SER A 127 -19.01 -31.20 0.88
CA SER A 127 -19.03 -32.06 -0.30
C SER A 127 -19.57 -31.38 -1.57
N ASP A 128 -20.48 -30.43 -1.42
CA ASP A 128 -21.30 -29.93 -2.55
C ASP A 128 -20.67 -28.68 -3.17
N VAL A 129 -19.72 -28.06 -2.45
CA VAL A 129 -19.01 -26.84 -2.85
C VAL A 129 -18.31 -26.98 -4.22
N PRO A 130 -17.60 -28.09 -4.56
CA PRO A 130 -16.96 -28.21 -5.88
C PRO A 130 -17.96 -28.23 -7.05
N ASP A 131 -19.14 -28.80 -6.83
CA ASP A 131 -20.18 -28.94 -7.85
C ASP A 131 -21.06 -27.69 -7.99
N GLU A 132 -21.33 -26.97 -6.90
CA GLU A 132 -22.20 -25.78 -6.90
C GLU A 132 -21.45 -24.45 -7.02
N ALA A 133 -20.17 -24.38 -6.61
CA ALA A 133 -19.38 -23.16 -6.65
C ALA A 133 -18.50 -23.06 -7.92
N VAL A 134 -17.56 -22.10 -7.93
CA VAL A 134 -16.57 -21.92 -9.02
C VAL A 134 -15.16 -21.86 -8.46
N ASP A 135 -14.27 -22.74 -8.93
CA ASP A 135 -12.84 -22.75 -8.60
C ASP A 135 -12.16 -21.41 -8.95
N ALA A 136 -11.58 -20.74 -7.96
CA ALA A 136 -10.85 -19.49 -8.13
C ALA A 136 -9.54 -19.67 -8.93
N ASN A 137 -8.93 -20.85 -8.94
CA ASN A 137 -7.75 -21.12 -9.76
C ASN A 137 -8.10 -21.14 -11.26
N SER A 138 -9.37 -21.33 -11.63
CA SER A 138 -9.84 -21.16 -13.00
C SER A 138 -9.75 -19.70 -13.48
N VAL A 139 -9.73 -18.72 -12.56
CA VAL A 139 -9.50 -17.30 -12.89
C VAL A 139 -8.04 -17.10 -13.33
N LEU A 140 -7.07 -17.61 -12.56
CA LEU A 140 -5.65 -17.54 -12.92
C LEU A 140 -5.38 -18.21 -14.27
N ARG A 141 -5.87 -19.44 -14.45
CA ARG A 141 -5.72 -20.18 -15.72
C ARG A 141 -6.27 -19.40 -16.91
N ARG A 142 -7.43 -18.75 -16.79
CA ARG A 142 -7.99 -17.89 -17.86
C ARG A 142 -7.14 -16.66 -18.16
N ILE A 143 -6.47 -16.09 -17.17
CA ILE A 143 -5.53 -14.96 -17.37
C ILE A 143 -4.28 -15.43 -18.13
N GLU A 144 -3.78 -16.63 -17.83
CA GLU A 144 -2.68 -17.29 -18.55
C GLU A 144 -3.08 -17.68 -19.99
N ASP A 145 -4.23 -18.32 -20.17
CA ASP A 145 -4.79 -18.74 -21.48
C ASP A 145 -5.07 -17.53 -22.38
N ALA A 146 -5.51 -16.42 -21.80
CA ALA A 146 -5.66 -15.13 -22.48
C ALA A 146 -4.31 -14.45 -22.78
N LYS A 147 -3.19 -14.92 -22.22
CA LYS A 147 -1.84 -14.36 -22.40
C LYS A 147 -1.76 -12.88 -22.00
N ALA A 148 -2.43 -12.50 -20.92
CA ALA A 148 -2.29 -11.15 -20.37
C ALA A 148 -0.87 -10.96 -19.81
N ARG A 149 -0.24 -9.80 -20.04
CA ARG A 149 1.13 -9.53 -19.56
C ARG A 149 1.19 -9.39 -18.03
N VAL A 150 0.13 -8.84 -17.43
CA VAL A 150 -0.02 -8.71 -15.97
C VAL A 150 -1.38 -9.27 -15.55
N GLY A 151 -1.38 -10.20 -14.60
CA GLY A 151 -2.58 -10.79 -14.04
C GLY A 151 -2.86 -10.35 -12.62
N LEU A 152 -4.01 -9.73 -12.33
CA LEU A 152 -4.44 -9.43 -10.96
C LEU A 152 -5.68 -10.22 -10.60
N VAL A 153 -5.67 -10.87 -9.44
CA VAL A 153 -6.83 -11.52 -8.83
C VAL A 153 -6.99 -10.97 -7.42
N ILE A 154 -8.13 -10.33 -7.14
CA ILE A 154 -8.40 -9.63 -5.88
C ILE A 154 -9.65 -10.24 -5.26
N LEU A 155 -9.51 -10.82 -4.07
CA LEU A 155 -10.57 -11.56 -3.39
C LEU A 155 -10.94 -10.89 -2.05
N ASP A 156 -11.98 -10.04 -2.08
CA ASP A 156 -12.62 -9.45 -0.91
C ASP A 156 -13.78 -10.34 -0.44
N ALA A 157 -13.44 -11.59 -0.15
CA ALA A 157 -14.39 -12.64 0.16
C ALA A 157 -14.45 -12.95 1.66
N CYS A 158 -15.66 -13.07 2.20
CA CYS A 158 -15.88 -13.64 3.54
C CYS A 158 -15.45 -15.12 3.55
N ARG A 159 -14.89 -15.54 4.68
CA ARG A 159 -14.05 -16.75 4.80
C ARG A 159 -14.55 -17.79 5.81
N ASP A 160 -15.57 -17.46 6.58
CA ASP A 160 -16.36 -18.44 7.31
C ASP A 160 -17.18 -19.27 6.31
N ASN A 161 -16.85 -20.56 6.13
CA ASN A 161 -17.66 -21.47 5.31
C ASN A 161 -19.09 -21.53 5.92
N PRO A 162 -20.12 -20.99 5.23
CA PRO A 162 -21.44 -20.89 5.83
C PRO A 162 -22.16 -22.24 5.93
N TYR A 163 -21.64 -23.27 5.25
CA TYR A 163 -22.20 -24.61 5.11
C TYR A 163 -21.31 -25.68 5.76
N ALA A 164 -20.29 -25.27 6.52
CA ALA A 164 -19.62 -26.16 7.47
C ALA A 164 -20.61 -26.51 8.59
N GLY A 165 -21.13 -27.74 8.57
CA GLY A 165 -21.86 -28.32 9.69
C GLY A 165 -20.96 -28.53 10.92
N ALA A 166 -21.41 -29.30 11.91
CA ALA A 166 -20.65 -29.56 13.15
C ALA A 166 -19.35 -30.38 12.98
N SER A 167 -18.86 -30.56 11.74
CA SER A 167 -17.53 -31.09 11.45
C SER A 167 -16.45 -30.10 11.88
N ARG A 168 -15.39 -30.61 12.50
CA ARG A 168 -14.27 -29.79 13.01
C ARG A 168 -13.18 -29.59 11.94
N SER A 169 -13.53 -29.29 10.69
CA SER A 169 -12.53 -29.02 9.66
C SER A 169 -11.73 -27.76 10.04
N SER A 170 -10.44 -27.96 10.32
CA SER A 170 -9.59 -26.98 11.03
C SER A 170 -9.09 -25.81 10.16
N TYR A 171 -9.69 -25.61 8.99
CA TYR A 171 -9.24 -24.65 7.98
C TYR A 171 -10.34 -23.60 7.75
N ARG A 172 -10.12 -22.41 8.30
CA ARG A 172 -10.99 -21.24 8.04
C ARG A 172 -10.42 -20.44 6.88
N GLY A 173 -11.28 -20.08 5.93
CA GLY A 173 -10.93 -19.20 4.81
C GLY A 173 -10.04 -19.80 3.73
N LEU A 174 -9.83 -19.00 2.68
CA LEU A 174 -9.14 -19.41 1.46
C LEU A 174 -7.66 -19.77 1.69
N ALA A 175 -7.22 -20.84 1.03
CA ALA A 175 -5.83 -21.24 0.89
C ALA A 175 -5.02 -20.21 0.07
N ARG A 176 -3.69 -20.32 0.11
CA ARG A 176 -2.83 -19.69 -0.90
C ARG A 176 -2.99 -20.39 -2.25
N MET A 177 -2.84 -19.62 -3.32
CA MET A 177 -2.91 -20.11 -4.71
C MET A 177 -1.49 -20.10 -5.31
N SER A 178 -1.21 -21.01 -6.24
CA SER A 178 0.06 -20.95 -6.98
C SER A 178 -0.02 -19.81 -8.00
N VAL A 179 0.83 -18.78 -7.86
CA VAL A 179 0.73 -17.56 -8.66
C VAL A 179 1.68 -17.59 -9.85
N PRO A 180 1.19 -17.46 -11.09
CA PRO A 180 2.02 -17.41 -12.29
C PRO A 180 3.03 -16.25 -12.29
N THR A 181 4.11 -16.41 -13.06
CA THR A 181 5.00 -15.28 -13.39
C THR A 181 4.19 -14.21 -14.12
N GLY A 182 4.26 -12.96 -13.64
CA GLY A 182 3.48 -11.84 -14.15
C GLY A 182 2.17 -11.59 -13.39
N SER A 183 1.84 -12.38 -12.37
CA SER A 183 0.56 -12.23 -11.64
C SER A 183 0.70 -11.77 -10.17
N ILE A 184 -0.40 -11.28 -9.59
CA ILE A 184 -0.65 -11.15 -8.14
C ILE A 184 -1.99 -11.80 -7.82
N VAL A 185 -2.04 -12.57 -6.73
CA VAL A 185 -3.29 -12.83 -6.00
C VAL A 185 -3.25 -12.03 -4.70
N ALA A 186 -4.24 -11.19 -4.46
CA ALA A 186 -4.41 -10.41 -3.25
C ALA A 186 -5.71 -10.81 -2.55
N TYR A 187 -5.66 -10.95 -1.23
CA TYR A 187 -6.80 -11.35 -0.41
C TYR A 187 -7.04 -10.28 0.66
N ALA A 188 -8.31 -9.97 0.92
CA ALA A 188 -8.69 -8.97 1.91
C ALA A 188 -8.36 -9.35 3.37
N THR A 189 -8.07 -10.63 3.66
CA THR A 189 -7.60 -11.09 4.97
C THR A 189 -6.82 -12.41 4.86
N ALA A 190 -6.20 -12.83 5.97
CA ALA A 190 -5.33 -13.99 6.06
C ALA A 190 -6.07 -15.35 5.97
N PRO A 191 -5.36 -16.45 5.64
CA PRO A 191 -5.81 -17.80 5.94
C PRO A 191 -6.03 -17.95 7.45
N GLY A 192 -7.24 -18.34 7.85
CA GLY A 192 -7.69 -18.39 9.25
C GLY A 192 -8.82 -17.40 9.60
N ASP A 193 -8.84 -16.22 8.97
CA ASP A 193 -9.62 -15.06 9.42
C ASP A 193 -10.73 -14.64 8.44
N THR A 194 -11.66 -13.79 8.90
CA THR A 194 -12.80 -13.27 8.14
C THR A 194 -12.67 -11.78 7.85
N ALA A 195 -13.03 -11.35 6.64
CA ALA A 195 -13.06 -9.93 6.26
C ALA A 195 -14.26 -9.22 6.92
N ASP A 196 -14.05 -7.99 7.42
CA ASP A 196 -15.09 -7.23 8.10
C ASP A 196 -15.93 -6.43 7.07
N ASP A 197 -17.20 -6.85 6.90
CA ASP A 197 -18.26 -6.10 6.19
C ASP A 197 -18.38 -4.66 6.74
N GLY A 198 -17.90 -4.41 7.97
CA GLY A 198 -17.72 -3.09 8.56
C GLY A 198 -19.04 -2.42 8.91
N ARG A 199 -18.99 -1.09 9.06
CA ARG A 199 -20.16 -0.24 9.37
C ARG A 199 -20.44 0.85 8.32
N GLY A 200 -19.60 0.97 7.30
CA GLY A 200 -19.76 1.92 6.20
C GLY A 200 -20.47 1.31 4.99
N THR A 201 -20.61 2.11 3.93
CA THR A 201 -21.22 1.68 2.65
C THR A 201 -20.41 0.59 1.93
N ASN A 202 -19.10 0.54 2.17
CA ASN A 202 -18.15 -0.38 1.53
C ASN A 202 -17.38 -1.18 2.60
N GLY A 203 -16.88 -2.35 2.25
CA GLY A 203 -15.96 -3.14 3.06
C GLY A 203 -14.62 -2.42 3.26
N VAL A 204 -13.97 -2.64 4.40
CA VAL A 204 -12.78 -1.86 4.80
C VAL A 204 -11.63 -2.06 3.81
N TYR A 205 -11.43 -3.28 3.29
CA TYR A 205 -10.38 -3.57 2.32
C TYR A 205 -10.60 -2.86 0.98
N THR A 206 -11.77 -3.03 0.36
CA THR A 206 -12.07 -2.35 -0.92
C THR A 206 -12.02 -0.82 -0.81
N GLU A 207 -12.44 -0.22 0.32
CA GLU A 207 -12.31 1.22 0.50
C GLU A 207 -10.83 1.68 0.51
N GLN A 208 -9.95 1.00 1.24
CA GLN A 208 -8.54 1.40 1.29
C GLN A 208 -7.76 1.03 0.03
N LEU A 209 -8.08 -0.09 -0.60
CA LEU A 209 -7.49 -0.50 -1.87
C LEU A 209 -7.79 0.52 -2.98
N THR A 210 -9.05 0.95 -3.11
CA THR A 210 -9.44 1.92 -4.15
C THR A 210 -8.88 3.32 -3.89
N ARG A 211 -8.70 3.72 -2.62
CA ARG A 211 -7.95 4.92 -2.24
C ARG A 211 -6.48 4.85 -2.70
N HIS A 212 -5.79 3.72 -2.52
CA HIS A 212 -4.38 3.59 -2.91
C HIS A 212 -4.19 3.40 -4.43
N LEU A 213 -5.05 2.61 -5.10
CA LEU A 213 -5.10 2.50 -6.56
C LEU A 213 -5.27 3.87 -7.24
N SER A 214 -5.96 4.81 -6.57
CA SER A 214 -6.20 6.17 -7.04
C SER A 214 -5.03 7.15 -6.84
N GLN A 215 -3.93 6.75 -6.17
CA GLN A 215 -2.75 7.60 -5.97
C GLN A 215 -1.80 7.50 -7.17
N ALA A 216 -1.31 8.65 -7.64
CA ALA A 216 -0.42 8.69 -8.81
C ALA A 216 1.03 8.34 -8.43
N GLY A 217 1.70 7.56 -9.29
CA GLY A 217 3.11 7.21 -9.17
C GLY A 217 3.43 5.99 -8.30
N LEU A 218 2.47 5.43 -7.56
CA LEU A 218 2.73 4.23 -6.74
C LEU A 218 3.02 3.01 -7.60
N ASP A 219 3.95 2.15 -7.15
CA ASP A 219 4.02 0.78 -7.68
C ASP A 219 2.85 -0.07 -7.15
N LEU A 220 2.45 -1.07 -7.91
CA LEU A 220 1.32 -1.93 -7.56
C LEU A 220 1.57 -2.79 -6.31
N ARG A 221 2.82 -3.12 -5.98
CA ARG A 221 3.15 -3.75 -4.68
C ARG A 221 2.94 -2.76 -3.54
N GLU A 222 3.44 -1.54 -3.69
CA GLU A 222 3.28 -0.45 -2.73
C GLU A 222 1.80 -0.08 -2.48
N VAL A 223 0.94 -0.21 -3.50
CA VAL A 223 -0.53 -0.08 -3.36
C VAL A 223 -1.08 -1.15 -2.40
N PHE A 224 -0.66 -2.41 -2.53
CA PHE A 224 -1.09 -3.49 -1.62
C PHE A 224 -0.47 -3.34 -0.22
N ASP A 225 0.83 -3.02 -0.11
CA ASP A 225 1.52 -2.77 1.16
C ASP A 225 0.80 -1.69 2.00
N ARG A 226 0.52 -0.53 1.40
CA ARG A 226 -0.20 0.58 2.05
C ARG A 226 -1.63 0.20 2.42
N THR A 227 -2.29 -0.62 1.60
CA THR A 227 -3.65 -1.11 1.87
C THR A 227 -3.66 -2.07 3.06
N ALA A 228 -2.69 -2.99 3.16
CA ALA A 228 -2.60 -3.92 4.28
C ALA A 228 -2.45 -3.19 5.62
N VAL A 229 -1.53 -2.21 5.69
CA VAL A 229 -1.29 -1.38 6.89
C VAL A 229 -2.56 -0.64 7.33
N GLU A 230 -3.26 0.04 6.40
CA GLU A 230 -4.41 0.87 6.74
C GLU A 230 -5.66 0.03 7.11
N VAL A 231 -5.83 -1.15 6.52
CA VAL A 231 -6.91 -2.08 6.87
C VAL A 231 -6.67 -2.75 8.22
N GLU A 232 -5.44 -3.15 8.52
CA GLU A 232 -5.09 -3.69 9.83
C GLU A 232 -5.29 -2.62 10.94
N ARG A 233 -4.93 -1.36 10.64
CA ARG A 233 -5.19 -0.21 11.52
C ARG A 233 -6.69 0.02 11.75
N LEU A 234 -7.49 0.10 10.69
CA LEU A 234 -8.93 0.40 10.78
C LEU A 234 -9.75 -0.72 11.44
N THR A 235 -9.35 -1.99 11.23
CA THR A 235 -10.04 -3.14 11.83
C THR A 235 -9.50 -3.54 13.21
N ASN A 236 -8.47 -2.85 13.72
CA ASN A 236 -7.79 -3.14 14.98
C ASN A 236 -7.20 -4.57 15.00
N GLY A 237 -6.44 -4.93 13.96
CA GLY A 237 -5.78 -6.23 13.85
C GLY A 237 -6.67 -7.41 13.46
N LYS A 238 -7.99 -7.23 13.31
CA LYS A 238 -8.92 -8.31 12.95
C LYS A 238 -8.81 -8.75 11.49
N GLN A 239 -8.51 -7.81 10.60
CA GLN A 239 -8.40 -8.05 9.17
C GLN A 239 -6.96 -7.76 8.73
N LYS A 240 -6.30 -8.78 8.17
CA LYS A 240 -4.88 -8.73 7.81
C LYS A 240 -4.72 -9.10 6.33
N PRO A 241 -4.86 -8.14 5.39
CA PRO A 241 -4.73 -8.42 3.97
C PRO A 241 -3.36 -9.02 3.64
N ARG A 242 -3.31 -9.87 2.60
CA ARG A 242 -2.10 -10.56 2.15
C ARG A 242 -2.07 -10.72 0.64
N GLU A 243 -0.89 -10.96 0.11
CA GLU A 243 -0.64 -11.13 -1.32
C GLU A 243 0.36 -12.26 -1.60
N ASP A 244 0.13 -12.97 -2.69
CA ASP A 244 1.06 -13.90 -3.32
C ASP A 244 1.52 -13.24 -4.65
N VAL A 245 2.81 -12.91 -4.78
CA VAL A 245 3.33 -12.00 -5.83
C VAL A 245 4.29 -12.70 -6.79
N GLY A 246 3.87 -12.85 -8.05
CA GLY A 246 4.67 -13.34 -9.18
C GLY A 246 5.14 -12.25 -10.17
N LEU A 247 4.86 -10.96 -9.92
CA LEU A 247 5.25 -9.86 -10.83
C LEU A 247 6.76 -9.78 -11.08
N ARG A 248 7.12 -9.42 -12.31
CA ARG A 248 8.47 -8.96 -12.69
C ARG A 248 8.38 -7.50 -13.18
N GLY A 249 9.34 -6.67 -12.77
CA GLY A 249 9.33 -5.23 -13.06
C GLY A 249 8.41 -4.40 -12.14
N ARG A 250 8.32 -3.10 -12.43
CA ARG A 250 7.47 -2.11 -11.74
C ARG A 250 6.19 -1.88 -12.55
N ILE A 251 5.03 -1.89 -11.90
CA ILE A 251 3.71 -1.65 -12.54
C ILE A 251 3.06 -0.44 -11.85
N VAL A 252 2.78 0.62 -12.62
CA VAL A 252 2.17 1.86 -12.11
C VAL A 252 0.83 2.09 -12.81
N LEU A 253 -0.28 1.90 -12.09
CA LEU A 253 -1.62 2.02 -12.69
C LEU A 253 -2.01 3.48 -12.97
N LYS A 254 -1.50 4.44 -12.20
CA LYS A 254 -1.77 5.88 -12.41
C LYS A 254 -0.47 6.66 -12.56
N SER A 255 -0.11 7.05 -13.78
CA SER A 255 1.11 7.85 -14.00
C SER A 255 0.96 9.28 -13.45
N THR A 256 2.08 9.87 -13.04
CA THR A 256 2.20 11.31 -12.69
C THR A 256 2.48 12.20 -13.90
N SER A 257 2.73 11.63 -15.08
CA SER A 257 3.11 12.36 -16.29
C SER A 257 1.91 12.90 -17.08
N THR A 258 1.84 14.22 -17.27
CA THR A 258 1.17 14.82 -18.44
C THR A 258 1.80 14.26 -19.73
N PRO A 259 1.07 14.06 -20.85
CA PRO A 259 1.60 13.38 -22.04
C PRO A 259 2.76 14.12 -22.74
N GLY A 260 3.99 13.85 -22.32
CA GLY A 260 5.20 14.07 -23.12
C GLY A 260 5.49 12.85 -24.02
N PRO A 261 6.06 13.03 -25.21
CA PRO A 261 6.31 11.93 -26.13
C PRO A 261 7.46 11.04 -25.62
N GLY A 262 7.15 9.81 -25.19
CA GLY A 262 8.15 8.73 -25.12
C GLY A 262 8.49 8.13 -23.75
N THR A 263 7.55 7.93 -22.83
CA THR A 263 7.73 6.89 -21.79
C THR A 263 7.30 5.54 -22.36
N GLN A 264 8.21 4.89 -23.09
CA GLN A 264 7.97 3.54 -23.63
C GLN A 264 7.92 2.50 -22.50
N VAL A 265 7.01 1.52 -22.60
CA VAL A 265 7.13 0.27 -21.83
C VAL A 265 8.38 -0.45 -22.34
N ALA A 266 9.44 -0.47 -21.54
CA ALA A 266 10.73 -1.03 -21.96
C ALA A 266 10.57 -2.52 -22.36
N SER A 267 10.99 -2.85 -23.57
CA SER A 267 10.77 -4.18 -24.15
C SER A 267 11.50 -5.27 -23.37
N LEU A 268 10.73 -6.17 -22.75
CA LEU A 268 11.20 -7.44 -22.20
C LEU A 268 10.37 -8.58 -22.81
N LYS A 269 10.69 -8.92 -24.06
CA LYS A 269 10.28 -10.21 -24.66
C LYS A 269 11.01 -11.32 -23.90
N PRO A 270 10.32 -12.30 -23.28
CA PRO A 270 11.01 -13.40 -22.62
C PRO A 270 11.65 -14.32 -23.67
N GLU A 271 12.97 -14.47 -23.61
CA GLU A 271 13.62 -15.70 -24.07
C GLU A 271 13.81 -16.63 -22.86
N PRO A 272 13.58 -17.94 -23.02
CA PRO A 272 13.75 -18.89 -21.93
C PRO A 272 15.24 -19.17 -21.68
N ASP A 273 15.74 -18.80 -20.52
CA ASP A 273 17.07 -19.19 -20.05
C ASP A 273 17.11 -20.71 -19.80
N PRO A 274 17.92 -21.50 -20.54
CA PRO A 274 17.98 -22.95 -20.40
C PRO A 274 18.70 -23.41 -19.12
N SER A 275 19.25 -22.51 -18.30
CA SER A 275 19.98 -22.84 -17.08
C SER A 275 19.11 -22.88 -15.81
N TYR A 276 17.84 -22.43 -15.86
CA TYR A 276 16.99 -22.35 -14.68
C TYR A 276 16.67 -23.73 -14.07
N LYS A 277 17.09 -23.92 -12.81
CA LYS A 277 16.70 -25.05 -11.94
C LYS A 277 16.12 -24.52 -10.63
N PRO A 278 15.10 -25.18 -10.05
CA PRO A 278 14.48 -24.70 -8.83
C PRO A 278 15.32 -24.96 -7.57
N ALA A 279 15.48 -23.90 -6.76
CA ALA A 279 15.80 -23.91 -5.33
C ALA A 279 17.10 -24.60 -4.85
N GLN A 280 18.21 -23.85 -4.82
CA GLN A 280 19.04 -23.71 -3.61
C GLN A 280 19.81 -22.37 -3.67
N SER A 281 19.80 -21.65 -2.54
CA SER A 281 20.09 -20.20 -2.38
C SER A 281 19.36 -19.23 -3.32
N ASP A 282 19.13 -18.01 -2.83
CA ASP A 282 18.62 -16.88 -3.61
C ASP A 282 19.71 -15.79 -3.58
N PRO A 283 20.51 -15.65 -4.65
CA PRO A 283 21.64 -14.71 -4.69
C PRO A 283 21.22 -13.24 -4.61
N GLU A 284 19.96 -12.90 -4.93
CA GLU A 284 19.44 -11.56 -4.71
C GLU A 284 19.18 -11.35 -3.22
N GLN A 285 18.52 -12.32 -2.57
CA GLN A 285 18.20 -12.23 -1.14
C GLN A 285 19.48 -12.19 -0.28
N GLU A 286 20.50 -12.99 -0.60
CA GLU A 286 21.79 -12.93 0.10
C GLU A 286 22.50 -11.57 -0.08
N ALA A 287 22.46 -11.00 -1.29
CA ALA A 287 23.03 -9.68 -1.55
C ALA A 287 22.25 -8.54 -0.89
N TRP A 288 20.92 -8.67 -0.82
CA TRP A 288 20.05 -7.73 -0.10
C TRP A 288 20.28 -7.79 1.41
N GLU A 289 20.31 -8.98 2.00
CA GLU A 289 20.63 -9.17 3.42
C GLU A 289 22.03 -8.64 3.74
N LEU A 290 23.02 -8.83 2.86
CA LEU A 290 24.36 -8.27 3.00
C LEU A 290 24.41 -6.73 2.88
N ALA A 291 23.54 -6.12 2.06
CA ALA A 291 23.42 -4.67 1.97
C ALA A 291 22.73 -4.08 3.20
N LYS A 292 21.57 -4.64 3.58
CA LYS A 292 20.81 -4.30 4.79
C LYS A 292 21.64 -4.47 6.08
N LYS A 293 22.50 -5.50 6.14
CA LYS A 293 23.43 -5.74 7.27
C LYS A 293 24.61 -4.76 7.32
N ARG A 294 24.93 -4.10 6.20
CA ARG A 294 26.01 -3.10 6.12
C ARG A 294 25.50 -1.66 6.27
N ASP A 295 24.24 -1.39 5.92
CA ASP A 295 23.52 -0.13 6.10
C ASP A 295 24.29 1.15 5.65
N THR A 296 25.06 1.04 4.55
CA THR A 296 25.83 2.16 3.98
C THR A 296 25.46 2.47 2.53
N VAL A 297 25.67 3.73 2.13
CA VAL A 297 25.60 4.21 0.74
C VAL A 297 26.36 3.29 -0.23
N ALA A 298 27.56 2.84 0.14
CA ALA A 298 28.35 1.93 -0.69
C ALA A 298 27.68 0.55 -0.85
N SER A 299 27.10 0.00 0.22
CA SER A 299 26.47 -1.33 0.20
C SER A 299 25.13 -1.38 -0.53
N TYR A 300 24.27 -0.36 -0.38
CA TYR A 300 23.02 -0.28 -1.14
C TYR A 300 23.28 0.05 -2.62
N ASN A 301 24.28 0.89 -2.95
CA ASN A 301 24.72 1.06 -4.34
C ASN A 301 25.30 -0.24 -4.92
N ALA A 302 26.04 -1.05 -4.14
CA ALA A 302 26.53 -2.34 -4.60
C ALA A 302 25.40 -3.33 -4.91
N TYR A 303 24.39 -3.44 -4.03
CA TYR A 303 23.20 -4.24 -4.29
C TYR A 303 22.41 -3.72 -5.51
N LEU A 304 22.18 -2.40 -5.62
CA LEU A 304 21.50 -1.80 -6.78
C LEU A 304 22.29 -1.87 -8.09
N LYS A 305 23.62 -2.00 -8.04
CA LYS A 305 24.46 -2.25 -9.21
C LYS A 305 24.36 -3.70 -9.70
N ALA A 306 24.19 -4.66 -8.78
CA ALA A 306 23.96 -6.06 -9.11
C ALA A 306 22.51 -6.35 -9.51
N TYR A 307 21.54 -5.70 -8.85
CA TYR A 307 20.11 -5.94 -8.99
C TYR A 307 19.32 -4.62 -9.18
N PRO A 308 19.56 -3.85 -10.26
CA PRO A 308 18.95 -2.53 -10.47
C PRO A 308 17.41 -2.55 -10.56
N ILE A 309 16.83 -3.71 -10.88
CA ILE A 309 15.39 -3.98 -10.95
C ILE A 309 14.95 -5.15 -10.04
N GLY A 310 15.77 -5.50 -9.04
CA GLY A 310 15.51 -6.61 -8.11
C GLY A 310 14.27 -6.45 -7.23
N ARG A 311 13.86 -7.56 -6.60
CA ARG A 311 12.78 -7.65 -5.59
C ARG A 311 12.86 -6.53 -4.54
N TYR A 312 14.05 -6.20 -4.05
CA TYR A 312 14.27 -5.19 -3.00
C TYR A 312 14.82 -3.85 -3.54
N ALA A 313 14.88 -3.66 -4.87
CA ALA A 313 15.46 -2.46 -5.49
C ALA A 313 14.67 -1.17 -5.21
N GLY A 314 13.37 -1.27 -4.89
CA GLY A 314 12.60 -0.14 -4.35
C GLY A 314 13.11 0.25 -2.96
N THR A 315 13.15 -0.72 -2.04
CA THR A 315 13.62 -0.57 -0.65
C THR A 315 15.04 -0.04 -0.57
N ALA A 316 15.96 -0.54 -1.40
CA ALA A 316 17.35 -0.10 -1.45
C ALA A 316 17.52 1.35 -1.94
N ARG A 317 16.65 1.85 -2.84
CA ARG A 317 16.70 3.26 -3.28
C ARG A 317 16.21 4.20 -2.18
N MET A 318 15.12 3.84 -1.49
CA MET A 318 14.66 4.59 -0.31
C MET A 318 15.72 4.62 0.80
N ALA A 319 16.47 3.53 1.00
CA ALA A 319 17.58 3.48 1.94
C ALA A 319 18.78 4.35 1.51
N LEU A 320 19.07 4.49 0.21
CA LEU A 320 20.10 5.41 -0.29
C LEU A 320 19.75 6.87 -0.06
N GLU A 321 18.50 7.26 -0.32
CA GLU A 321 18.03 8.65 -0.17
C GLU A 321 18.10 9.11 1.29
N GLY A 322 17.79 8.23 2.24
CA GLY A 322 17.92 8.49 3.68
C GLY A 322 19.37 8.58 4.22
N LEU A 323 20.38 8.25 3.41
CA LEU A 323 21.79 8.21 3.82
C LEU A 323 22.65 9.35 3.23
N GLN A 324 22.08 10.28 2.46
CA GLN A 324 22.81 11.45 1.95
C GLN A 324 22.67 12.66 2.89
N PRO A 325 23.77 13.32 3.31
CA PRO A 325 23.71 14.51 4.16
C PRO A 325 23.30 15.75 3.37
N SER A 326 22.35 16.53 3.91
CA SER A 326 21.92 17.82 3.35
C SER A 326 22.63 19.01 4.06
N PRO A 327 22.92 20.14 3.38
CA PRO A 327 23.80 21.19 3.93
C PRO A 327 23.11 22.11 4.95
N ALA A 328 23.89 22.65 5.90
CA ALA A 328 23.38 23.50 7.00
C ALA A 328 23.82 24.98 6.91
N PRO A 329 22.89 25.93 7.11
CA PRO A 329 23.18 27.32 7.48
C PRO A 329 22.42 27.72 8.80
N PRO A 330 22.33 29.00 9.27
CA PRO A 330 22.99 29.40 10.52
C PRO A 330 22.02 29.86 11.65
N ALA A 331 22.54 30.48 12.74
CA ALA A 331 21.90 30.51 14.07
C ALA A 331 21.68 31.91 14.73
N THR A 332 20.77 31.95 15.72
CA THR A 332 20.49 33.02 16.74
C THR A 332 19.98 34.39 16.20
N VAL A 333 19.19 35.25 16.86
CA VAL A 333 19.11 35.86 18.24
C VAL A 333 17.66 36.44 18.42
N THR A 334 17.01 36.82 19.54
CA THR A 334 16.91 36.48 21.00
C THR A 334 15.70 37.30 21.59
N ALA A 335 15.16 37.01 22.79
CA ALA A 335 14.00 37.70 23.44
C ALA A 335 14.36 38.47 24.73
N PRO A 336 13.48 39.36 25.29
CA PRO A 336 12.92 39.09 26.64
C PRO A 336 11.54 39.73 27.07
N GLN A 337 10.60 38.90 27.53
CA GLN A 337 9.97 38.87 28.88
C GLN A 337 9.06 40.03 29.45
N PRO A 338 8.37 39.92 30.63
CA PRO A 338 6.88 39.82 30.66
C PRO A 338 6.10 40.67 31.72
N GLN A 339 4.76 40.53 31.80
CA GLN A 339 3.91 40.89 32.98
C GLN A 339 2.59 40.07 33.09
N GLN A 340 1.79 40.25 34.16
CA GLN A 340 0.67 39.39 34.64
C GLN A 340 -0.62 40.20 34.94
N PRO A 341 -1.77 39.62 35.42
CA PRO A 341 -2.56 38.46 34.92
C PRO A 341 -4.11 38.70 34.88
N ARG A 342 -4.90 37.67 34.45
CA ARG A 342 -6.40 37.55 34.47
C ARG A 342 -7.14 38.38 33.40
N PRO A 343 -8.40 38.02 33.00
CA PRO A 343 -9.32 37.00 33.54
C PRO A 343 -9.47 35.73 32.67
N VAL A 344 -10.42 34.85 33.05
CA VAL A 344 -10.66 33.53 32.43
C VAL A 344 -11.05 33.66 30.96
N GLN A 345 -10.32 32.95 30.08
CA GLN A 345 -10.68 32.75 28.68
C GLN A 345 -10.54 31.26 28.29
N THR A 346 -11.35 30.89 27.30
CA THR A 346 -11.36 29.71 26.42
C THR A 346 -10.31 28.61 26.69
N THR A 347 -10.79 27.37 26.84
CA THR A 347 -10.06 26.15 27.24
C THR A 347 -8.87 25.71 26.37
N LEU A 348 -8.55 26.42 25.29
CA LEU A 348 -7.33 26.18 24.50
C LEU A 348 -6.05 26.67 25.21
N GLY A 349 -6.14 27.78 25.95
CA GLY A 349 -4.98 28.46 26.53
C GLY A 349 -4.33 27.70 27.68
N ALA A 350 -5.12 27.30 28.68
CA ALA A 350 -4.61 26.67 29.90
C ALA A 350 -3.78 25.39 29.67
N HIS A 351 -4.05 24.64 28.58
CA HIS A 351 -3.29 23.43 28.23
C HIS A 351 -2.10 23.71 27.30
N GLU A 352 -2.05 24.85 26.62
CA GLU A 352 -0.83 25.33 25.96
C GLU A 352 0.12 25.95 27.00
N ASP A 353 -0.40 26.68 27.99
CA ASP A 353 0.38 27.29 29.09
C ASP A 353 1.01 26.25 30.03
N ARG A 354 0.40 25.05 30.16
CA ARG A 354 0.96 23.88 30.85
C ARG A 354 2.39 23.55 30.41
N PHE A 355 2.69 23.74 29.12
CA PHE A 355 3.97 23.40 28.52
C PHE A 355 4.84 24.65 28.37
N GLN A 356 5.93 24.73 29.12
CA GLN A 356 6.87 25.85 29.08
C GLN A 356 8.11 25.47 28.24
N GLU A 357 8.35 26.20 27.16
CA GLU A 357 9.49 25.96 26.28
C GLU A 357 10.77 26.63 26.81
N SER A 358 11.87 25.88 26.81
CA SER A 358 13.22 26.41 27.02
C SER A 358 14.18 25.77 26.00
N GLY A 359 14.38 26.46 24.87
CA GLY A 359 15.25 26.02 23.79
C GLY A 359 14.79 24.72 23.12
N VAL A 360 15.48 23.61 23.42
CA VAL A 360 15.17 22.26 22.89
C VAL A 360 14.39 21.39 23.89
N VAL A 361 13.98 21.95 25.03
CA VAL A 361 13.23 21.26 26.09
C VAL A 361 11.86 21.89 26.27
N ILE A 362 10.85 21.06 26.51
CA ILE A 362 9.52 21.47 26.96
C ILE A 362 9.32 20.94 28.38
N THR A 363 9.11 21.82 29.34
CA THR A 363 8.75 21.46 30.73
C THR A 363 7.23 21.39 30.85
N ASP A 364 6.71 20.24 31.26
CA ASP A 364 5.33 20.06 31.66
C ASP A 364 5.15 20.47 33.13
N THR A 365 4.54 21.63 33.35
CA THR A 365 4.33 22.20 34.68
C THR A 365 3.30 21.44 35.54
N GLN A 366 2.51 20.55 34.96
CA GLN A 366 1.54 19.73 35.71
C GLN A 366 2.17 18.44 36.26
N THR A 367 3.13 17.84 35.55
CA THR A 367 3.76 16.58 35.95
C THR A 367 5.20 16.72 36.43
N GLY A 368 5.84 17.88 36.20
CA GLY A 368 7.27 18.09 36.42
C GLY A 368 8.18 17.38 35.42
N LEU A 369 7.62 16.73 34.40
CA LEU A 369 8.40 16.06 33.35
C LEU A 369 9.00 17.08 32.37
N GLN A 370 10.20 16.77 31.88
CA GLN A 370 10.82 17.47 30.76
C GLN A 370 10.81 16.58 29.52
N TRP A 371 10.41 17.14 28.40
CA TRP A 371 10.27 16.49 27.10
C TRP A 371 11.24 17.10 26.07
N THR A 372 11.70 16.33 25.10
CA THR A 372 12.40 16.91 23.95
C THR A 372 11.43 17.70 23.08
N LYS A 373 11.79 18.91 22.66
CA LYS A 373 10.94 19.76 21.82
C LYS A 373 10.61 19.09 20.48
N ALA A 374 11.54 18.32 19.94
CA ALA A 374 11.35 17.53 18.72
C ALA A 374 11.51 16.03 18.99
N ASP A 375 11.01 15.22 18.06
CA ASP A 375 11.26 13.78 18.00
C ASP A 375 12.59 13.44 17.29
N ASN A 376 12.74 12.22 16.78
CA ASN A 376 13.93 11.74 16.07
C ASN A 376 13.85 11.90 14.52
N GLY A 377 12.78 12.48 13.98
CA GLY A 377 12.66 12.80 12.55
C GLY A 377 12.42 11.62 11.59
N SER A 378 12.50 10.37 12.04
CA SER A 378 12.65 9.19 11.17
C SER A 378 12.06 7.90 11.76
N GLY A 379 11.79 6.88 10.94
CA GLY A 379 11.32 5.58 11.41
C GLY A 379 12.44 4.77 12.05
N ILE A 380 12.25 4.32 13.31
CA ILE A 380 13.23 3.50 14.06
C ILE A 380 12.54 2.36 14.80
N ASN A 381 13.27 1.28 15.09
CA ASN A 381 12.76 0.19 15.94
C ASN A 381 12.79 0.57 17.44
N TRP A 382 12.20 -0.29 18.28
CA TRP A 382 12.06 0.01 19.71
C TRP A 382 13.39 0.04 20.48
N ASN A 383 14.34 -0.82 20.10
CA ASN A 383 15.67 -0.86 20.70
C ASN A 383 16.43 0.44 20.37
N GLU A 384 16.40 0.86 19.09
CA GLU A 384 16.92 2.13 18.59
C GLU A 384 16.26 3.32 19.28
N ALA A 385 14.94 3.28 19.51
CA ALA A 385 14.20 4.31 20.22
C ALA A 385 14.63 4.46 21.69
N LYS A 386 14.91 3.35 22.39
CA LYS A 386 15.50 3.39 23.73
C LYS A 386 16.91 3.97 23.72
N SER A 387 17.78 3.53 22.81
CA SER A 387 19.13 4.06 22.67
C SER A 387 19.15 5.54 22.28
N TYR A 388 18.28 5.99 21.36
CA TYR A 388 18.18 7.38 20.93
C TYR A 388 17.90 8.34 22.09
N CYS A 389 17.04 7.95 23.03
CA CYS A 389 16.78 8.76 24.21
C CYS A 389 17.90 8.64 25.25
N ALA A 390 18.37 7.43 25.57
CA ALA A 390 19.42 7.22 26.56
C ALA A 390 20.75 7.93 26.18
N ASN A 391 21.10 7.93 24.90
CA ASN A 391 22.33 8.54 24.37
C ASN A 391 22.33 10.08 24.44
N LYS A 392 21.22 10.72 24.80
CA LYS A 392 21.19 12.17 25.12
C LYS A 392 21.74 12.49 26.52
N GLY A 393 22.05 11.47 27.32
CA GLY A 393 22.53 11.61 28.70
C GLY A 393 21.48 12.23 29.63
N GLY A 394 21.92 12.73 30.80
CA GLY A 394 21.12 13.63 31.64
C GLY A 394 19.70 13.18 31.96
N GLY A 395 19.47 11.87 32.16
CA GLY A 395 18.17 11.30 32.54
C GLY A 395 17.16 11.05 31.40
N TRP A 396 17.51 11.34 30.15
CA TRP A 396 16.61 11.12 29.00
C TRP A 396 16.33 9.63 28.76
N ARG A 397 15.04 9.30 28.56
CA ARG A 397 14.54 7.95 28.27
C ARG A 397 13.32 8.00 27.35
N LEU A 398 12.86 6.84 26.88
CA LEU A 398 11.51 6.74 26.33
C LEU A 398 10.46 6.95 27.44
N PRO A 399 9.32 7.58 27.11
CA PRO A 399 8.17 7.75 27.99
C PRO A 399 7.43 6.42 28.22
N SER A 400 6.60 6.34 29.25
CA SER A 400 5.58 5.29 29.36
C SER A 400 4.38 5.59 28.44
N VAL A 401 3.48 4.60 28.27
CA VAL A 401 2.20 4.78 27.59
C VAL A 401 1.40 5.90 28.26
N ASN A 402 1.34 5.89 29.60
CA ASN A 402 0.63 6.90 30.37
C ASN A 402 1.27 8.30 30.26
N GLU A 403 2.59 8.40 30.07
CA GLU A 403 3.26 9.68 29.83
C GLU A 403 2.95 10.23 28.43
N LEU A 404 2.92 9.39 27.39
CA LEU A 404 2.50 9.78 26.03
C LEU A 404 1.01 10.16 25.96
N GLN A 405 0.14 9.35 26.58
CA GLN A 405 -1.29 9.67 26.70
C GLN A 405 -1.51 10.91 27.59
N GLY A 406 -0.59 11.21 28.51
CA GLY A 406 -0.63 12.39 29.38
C GLY A 406 -0.30 13.72 28.71
N ILE A 407 0.27 13.72 27.49
CA ILE A 407 0.48 14.93 26.66
C ILE A 407 -0.61 15.11 25.58
N TYR A 408 -1.54 14.16 25.46
CA TYR A 408 -2.71 14.27 24.59
C TYR A 408 -3.79 15.17 25.20
N ASP A 409 -4.25 16.16 24.44
CA ASP A 409 -5.47 16.92 24.68
C ASP A 409 -6.24 17.13 23.37
N ARG A 410 -7.45 16.58 23.32
CA ARG A 410 -8.41 16.69 22.21
C ARG A 410 -8.70 18.13 21.77
N SER A 411 -8.51 19.13 22.63
CA SER A 411 -8.70 20.55 22.28
C SER A 411 -7.61 21.05 21.33
N GLN A 412 -6.41 20.47 21.40
CA GLN A 412 -5.25 20.91 20.66
C GLN A 412 -5.26 20.44 19.19
N SER A 413 -4.39 21.07 18.41
CA SER A 413 -4.26 20.86 16.97
C SER A 413 -2.84 21.24 16.52
N ASN A 414 -1.91 20.29 16.58
CA ASN A 414 -0.51 20.44 16.22
C ASN A 414 -0.19 19.62 14.95
N PRO A 415 0.30 20.21 13.85
CA PRO A 415 0.71 19.47 12.66
C PRO A 415 1.81 18.45 13.00
N CYS A 416 1.69 17.22 12.49
CA CYS A 416 2.69 16.18 12.68
C CYS A 416 2.70 15.21 11.50
N GLY A 417 3.83 15.16 10.78
CA GLY A 417 3.90 14.48 9.47
C GLY A 417 2.82 15.01 8.51
N THR A 418 2.06 14.10 7.89
CA THR A 418 0.87 14.39 7.08
C THR A 418 -0.46 14.42 7.87
N SER A 419 -0.41 14.54 9.21
CA SER A 419 -1.57 14.46 10.11
C SER A 419 -1.61 15.61 11.13
N THR A 420 -2.60 15.59 12.03
CA THR A 420 -2.77 16.55 13.12
C THR A 420 -2.80 15.85 14.47
N CYS A 421 -1.71 15.98 15.23
CA CYS A 421 -1.58 15.54 16.60
C CYS A 421 -2.38 16.44 17.55
N ARG A 422 -2.88 15.84 18.62
CA ARG A 422 -3.65 16.46 19.70
C ARG A 422 -2.72 16.79 20.87
N THR A 423 -1.67 17.53 20.59
CA THR A 423 -0.65 17.96 21.57
C THR A 423 -0.49 19.47 21.52
N SER A 424 0.15 20.06 22.54
CA SER A 424 0.62 21.45 22.47
C SER A 424 1.41 21.72 21.18
N ARG A 425 1.29 22.95 20.64
CA ARG A 425 1.99 23.39 19.42
C ARG A 425 3.49 23.65 19.60
N LYS A 426 3.98 23.60 20.85
CA LYS A 426 5.42 23.68 21.16
C LYS A 426 6.17 22.43 20.71
N PHE A 427 5.50 21.27 20.65
CA PHE A 427 6.09 20.01 20.16
C PHE A 427 6.25 20.03 18.63
N ARG A 428 7.47 19.79 18.14
CA ARG A 428 7.82 19.63 16.72
C ARG A 428 7.86 18.15 16.36
N LEU A 429 6.71 17.61 15.99
CA LEU A 429 6.52 16.21 15.68
C LEU A 429 6.58 15.96 14.17
N THR A 430 7.29 14.93 13.74
CA THR A 430 7.45 14.56 12.32
C THR A 430 6.60 13.35 11.92
N ASP A 431 5.84 12.80 12.87
CA ASP A 431 4.83 11.76 12.68
C ASP A 431 3.81 11.80 13.82
N TRP A 432 2.77 10.97 13.76
CA TRP A 432 1.75 10.89 14.82
C TRP A 432 1.92 9.75 15.81
N TRP A 433 2.93 8.89 15.66
CA TRP A 433 3.02 7.61 16.36
C TRP A 433 4.38 7.35 17.06
N PHE A 434 4.35 7.07 18.37
CA PHE A 434 5.51 7.20 19.25
C PHE A 434 5.73 5.99 20.17
N TRP A 435 6.94 5.46 20.21
CA TRP A 435 7.32 4.33 21.08
C TRP A 435 7.21 4.67 22.59
N SER A 436 6.62 3.75 23.35
CA SER A 436 6.71 3.69 24.81
C SER A 436 7.94 2.88 25.25
N ASN A 437 8.39 3.05 26.49
CA ASN A 437 9.40 2.20 27.12
C ASN A 437 8.86 0.83 27.57
N GLU A 438 7.55 0.63 27.53
CA GLU A 438 6.85 -0.59 27.96
C GLU A 438 6.85 -1.69 26.87
N ARG A 439 6.84 -2.95 27.30
CA ARG A 439 6.76 -4.13 26.42
C ARG A 439 5.35 -4.71 26.39
N ASP A 440 4.99 -5.32 25.26
CA ASP A 440 3.86 -6.24 25.16
C ASP A 440 4.42 -7.66 24.97
N GLY A 441 4.22 -8.52 25.97
CA GLY A 441 4.90 -9.81 26.06
C GLY A 441 6.44 -9.72 25.97
N SER A 442 7.05 -10.70 25.29
CA SER A 442 8.51 -10.83 25.13
C SER A 442 9.04 -10.29 23.79
N SER A 443 8.24 -10.37 22.73
CA SER A 443 8.63 -10.01 21.35
C SER A 443 8.28 -8.58 20.95
N GLU A 444 7.32 -7.95 21.63
CA GLU A 444 6.73 -6.68 21.19
C GLU A 444 6.87 -5.56 22.22
N ALA A 445 6.54 -4.34 21.78
CA ALA A 445 6.48 -3.16 22.63
C ALA A 445 5.39 -2.20 22.22
N PHE A 446 4.94 -1.40 23.19
CA PHE A 446 3.84 -0.47 22.99
C PHE A 446 4.30 0.83 22.31
N PHE A 447 3.40 1.41 21.52
CA PHE A 447 3.47 2.77 21.00
C PHE A 447 2.10 3.45 21.12
N VAL A 448 2.09 4.79 21.09
CA VAL A 448 0.88 5.61 21.22
C VAL A 448 0.72 6.53 20.02
N TYR A 449 -0.50 6.62 19.51
CA TYR A 449 -0.91 7.60 18.51
C TYR A 449 -1.31 8.90 19.19
N LEU A 450 -0.57 9.99 18.94
CA LEU A 450 -0.88 11.30 19.49
C LEU A 450 -1.99 12.03 18.71
N THR A 451 -2.59 11.40 17.69
CA THR A 451 -3.81 11.85 16.99
C THR A 451 -5.11 11.56 17.77
N ASP A 452 -5.14 10.50 18.58
CA ASP A 452 -6.35 9.97 19.24
C ASP A 452 -6.11 9.38 20.64
N SER A 453 -4.84 9.32 21.09
CA SER A 453 -4.38 8.68 22.33
C SER A 453 -4.45 7.15 22.36
N ASN A 454 -4.71 6.49 21.23
CA ASN A 454 -4.76 5.02 21.19
C ASN A 454 -3.37 4.40 21.34
N ARG A 455 -3.29 3.27 22.05
CA ARG A 455 -2.06 2.47 22.21
C ARG A 455 -2.14 1.18 21.40
N PHE A 456 -1.02 0.76 20.85
CA PHE A 456 -0.87 -0.43 20.02
C PHE A 456 0.49 -1.09 20.29
N SER A 457 0.71 -2.32 19.82
CA SER A 457 1.96 -3.09 19.96
C SER A 457 2.59 -3.41 18.61
N SER A 458 3.92 -3.52 18.56
CA SER A 458 4.69 -3.95 17.39
C SER A 458 5.93 -4.75 17.84
N PRO A 459 6.44 -5.72 17.06
CA PRO A 459 7.71 -6.40 17.33
C PRO A 459 8.87 -5.42 17.54
N VAL A 460 9.71 -5.66 18.55
CA VAL A 460 10.80 -4.73 18.92
C VAL A 460 11.94 -4.69 17.91
N GLU A 461 12.08 -5.74 17.10
CA GLU A 461 13.03 -5.87 16.00
C GLU A 461 12.56 -5.17 14.72
N ALA A 462 11.24 -4.98 14.56
CA ALA A 462 10.69 -4.33 13.38
C ALA A 462 11.05 -2.83 13.40
N ARG A 463 11.42 -2.28 12.24
CA ARG A 463 11.48 -0.83 11.97
C ARG A 463 10.17 -0.38 11.29
N PRO A 464 9.01 -0.31 11.96
CA PRO A 464 7.88 0.48 11.46
C PRO A 464 8.29 1.96 11.45
N ASN A 465 7.48 2.83 10.83
CA ASN A 465 7.78 4.26 10.75
C ASN A 465 7.56 5.02 12.10
N LEU A 466 7.73 4.36 13.24
CA LEU A 466 7.50 4.93 14.58
C LEU A 466 8.63 5.88 15.01
N ARG A 467 8.26 6.86 15.84
CA ARG A 467 9.15 7.90 16.37
C ARG A 467 9.52 7.68 17.84
N ALA A 468 10.59 8.33 18.27
CA ALA A 468 10.96 8.51 19.67
C ALA A 468 10.88 9.99 20.07
N LEU A 469 9.91 10.30 20.93
CA LEU A 469 9.83 11.56 21.68
C LEU A 469 10.34 11.27 23.09
N CYS A 470 11.41 11.93 23.53
CA CYS A 470 12.09 11.55 24.77
C CYS A 470 11.55 12.35 25.96
N VAL A 471 11.55 11.73 27.14
CA VAL A 471 11.17 12.35 28.41
C VAL A 471 12.23 12.11 29.48
N ARG A 472 12.28 12.99 30.48
CA ARG A 472 13.03 12.80 31.73
C ARG A 472 12.28 13.42 32.91
N ARG A 473 12.72 13.08 34.12
CA ARG A 473 12.56 13.96 35.29
C ARG A 473 13.84 14.79 35.40
N PRO A 474 13.74 16.10 35.69
CA PRO A 474 14.91 16.97 35.92
C PRO A 474 15.64 16.61 37.21
#